data_AF-A0A7U2NGS3-F1
#
_entry.id   AF-A0A7U2NGS3-F1
#
_cell.length_a   1.000
_cell.length_b   1.000
_cell.length_c   1.000
_cell.angle_alpha   90.00
_cell.angle_beta   90.00
_cell.angle_gamma   90.00
#
_symmetry.space_group_name_H-M   'P 1'
#
loop_
_entity.id
_entity.type
_entity.pdbx_description
1 polymer ?
#
loop_
_entity_poly.entity_id
_entity_poly.type
_entity_poly.pdbx_seq_one_letter_code
_entity_poly.pdbx_strand_id
1 'polypeptide(L)'
;MDRSYLPWYIRNSLDTADIYTDFLLSFLIHKKNGIGKIDQLVLDINKADTSLKLFIEKQNATKYGYAEITKQTDKYIKLKITESGITHFKYISVKYRTKSPTFIKRISLYVLKLMRKFWSFVFISANNNIKIMLESGYAKLIIFIMAVLSFILKDEIRILIFKWWSK
;
A
#
# COMPACT_ATOMS: atom_id res chain seq x y z
N MET A 1 -16.59 20.79 -16.57
CA MET A 1 -18.06 20.77 -16.78
C MET A 1 -18.72 20.64 -15.43
N ASP A 2 -19.69 21.50 -15.13
CA ASP A 2 -20.45 21.43 -13.88
C ASP A 2 -21.40 20.22 -13.92
N ARG A 3 -21.20 19.28 -12.99
CA ARG A 3 -21.94 17.99 -12.92
C ARG A 3 -23.11 18.05 -11.94
N SER A 4 -23.37 19.21 -11.35
CA SER A 4 -24.39 19.42 -10.30
C SER A 4 -25.84 19.19 -10.77
N TYR A 5 -26.07 19.19 -12.09
CA TYR A 5 -27.39 19.01 -12.71
C TYR A 5 -27.76 17.54 -13.01
N LEU A 6 -26.80 16.61 -12.92
CA LEU A 6 -27.07 15.20 -13.22
C LEU A 6 -27.71 14.47 -12.03
N PRO A 7 -28.66 13.55 -12.25
CA PRO A 7 -29.18 12.66 -11.22
C PRO A 7 -28.06 11.93 -10.46
N TRP A 8 -28.23 11.73 -9.15
CA TRP A 8 -27.19 11.21 -8.26
C TRP A 8 -26.55 9.90 -8.75
N TYR A 9 -27.35 8.97 -9.29
CA TYR A 9 -26.85 7.68 -9.79
C TYR A 9 -25.94 7.83 -11.03
N ILE A 10 -26.24 8.78 -11.93
CA ILE A 10 -25.39 9.09 -13.09
C ILE A 10 -24.08 9.70 -12.61
N ARG A 11 -24.15 10.64 -11.65
CA ARG A 11 -22.99 11.31 -11.08
C ARG A 11 -22.03 10.32 -10.41
N ASN A 12 -22.57 9.43 -9.57
CA ASN A 12 -21.80 8.35 -8.94
C ASN A 12 -21.13 7.45 -9.98
N SER A 13 -21.83 7.11 -11.07
CA SER A 13 -21.26 6.27 -12.12
C SER A 13 -20.09 6.93 -12.85
N LEU A 14 -20.18 8.24 -13.11
CA LEU A 14 -19.13 9.05 -13.73
C LEU A 14 -17.94 9.24 -12.80
N ASP A 15 -18.19 9.53 -11.53
CA ASP A 15 -17.14 9.68 -10.53
C ASP A 15 -16.38 8.36 -10.33
N THR A 16 -17.09 7.22 -10.37
CA THR A 16 -16.46 5.89 -10.34
C THR A 16 -15.60 5.64 -11.57
N ALA A 17 -16.08 6.00 -12.76
CA ALA A 17 -15.34 5.86 -14.01
C ALA A 17 -14.06 6.71 -14.03
N ASP A 18 -14.13 7.93 -13.52
CA ASP A 18 -12.98 8.83 -13.38
C ASP A 18 -11.96 8.27 -12.39
N ILE A 19 -12.41 7.77 -11.22
CA ILE A 19 -11.54 7.13 -10.24
C ILE A 19 -10.80 5.93 -10.83
N TYR A 20 -11.49 5.08 -11.60
CA TYR A 20 -10.85 3.92 -12.25
C TYR A 20 -9.89 4.31 -13.36
N THR A 21 -10.21 5.37 -14.10
CA THR A 21 -9.33 5.95 -15.13
C THR A 21 -8.06 6.49 -14.50
N ASP A 22 -8.18 7.28 -13.43
CA ASP A 22 -7.04 7.84 -12.69
C ASP A 22 -6.17 6.76 -12.06
N PHE A 23 -6.81 5.75 -11.45
CA PHE A 23 -6.12 4.59 -10.89
C PHE A 23 -5.26 3.88 -11.95
N LEU A 24 -5.84 3.63 -13.12
CA LEU A 24 -5.18 2.93 -14.22
C LEU A 24 -3.99 3.71 -14.77
N LEU A 25 -4.16 5.02 -15.00
CA LEU A 25 -3.07 5.87 -15.49
C LEU A 25 -1.93 5.98 -14.48
N SER A 26 -2.27 6.17 -13.21
CA SER A 26 -1.29 6.20 -12.13
C SER A 26 -0.57 4.86 -11.98
N PHE A 27 -1.28 3.75 -12.13
CA PHE A 27 -0.68 2.41 -12.15
C PHE A 27 0.33 2.26 -13.29
N LEU A 28 -0.02 2.65 -14.51
CA LEU A 28 0.84 2.50 -15.69
C LEU A 28 2.09 3.38 -15.64
N ILE A 29 1.96 4.62 -15.17
CA ILE A 29 3.11 5.54 -15.05
C ILE A 29 4.18 5.05 -14.08
N HIS A 30 3.78 4.32 -13.05
CA HIS A 30 4.72 3.73 -12.10
C HIS A 30 5.31 2.39 -12.59
N LYS A 31 4.99 1.92 -13.80
CA LYS A 31 5.60 0.74 -14.42
C LYS A 31 6.74 1.11 -15.35
N LYS A 32 7.72 0.22 -15.43
CA LYS A 32 8.84 0.34 -16.38
C LYS A 32 8.29 0.42 -17.80
N ASN A 33 8.67 1.47 -18.53
CA ASN A 33 8.24 1.77 -19.89
C ASN A 33 6.73 2.07 -20.07
N GLY A 34 6.01 2.38 -18.99
CA GLY A 34 4.57 2.72 -19.09
C GLY A 34 3.67 1.54 -19.48
N ILE A 35 4.18 0.31 -19.41
CA ILE A 35 3.48 -0.92 -19.78
C ILE A 35 3.15 -1.72 -18.51
N GLY A 36 1.89 -2.06 -18.32
CA GLY A 36 1.42 -2.77 -17.13
C GLY A 36 0.39 -3.85 -17.43
N LYS A 37 0.45 -4.94 -16.67
CA LYS A 37 -0.58 -5.99 -16.64
C LYS A 37 -1.52 -5.70 -15.48
N ILE A 38 -2.82 -5.63 -15.75
CA ILE A 38 -3.89 -5.57 -14.75
C ILE A 38 -4.63 -6.91 -14.78
N ASP A 39 -4.73 -7.53 -13.62
CA ASP A 39 -5.54 -8.71 -13.35
C ASP A 39 -6.33 -8.49 -12.05
N GLN A 40 -7.19 -9.44 -11.69
CA GLN A 40 -8.02 -9.34 -10.49
C GLN A 40 -7.17 -9.15 -9.22
N LEU A 41 -6.03 -9.84 -9.12
CA LEU A 41 -5.13 -9.74 -7.98
C LEU A 41 -4.55 -8.32 -7.82
N VAL A 42 -4.23 -7.64 -8.92
CA VAL A 42 -3.82 -6.23 -8.88
C VAL A 42 -4.94 -5.33 -8.36
N LEU A 43 -6.19 -5.55 -8.78
CA LEU A 43 -7.34 -4.79 -8.30
C LEU A 43 -7.57 -5.02 -6.79
N ASP A 44 -7.53 -6.27 -6.35
CA ASP A 44 -7.74 -6.66 -4.95
C ASP A 44 -6.67 -6.07 -4.01
N ILE A 45 -5.39 -6.10 -4.42
CA ILE A 45 -4.28 -5.49 -3.66
C ILE A 45 -4.49 -3.99 -3.45
N ASN A 46 -5.09 -3.33 -4.44
CA ASN A 46 -5.37 -1.90 -4.39
C ASN A 46 -6.76 -1.58 -3.79
N LYS A 47 -7.46 -2.59 -3.26
CA LYS A 47 -8.80 -2.46 -2.67
C LYS A 47 -9.84 -1.87 -3.64
N ALA A 48 -9.68 -2.15 -4.94
CA ALA A 48 -10.70 -1.85 -5.92
C ALA A 48 -11.78 -2.95 -5.80
N ASP A 49 -12.89 -2.64 -5.13
CA ASP A 49 -14.02 -3.57 -4.93
C ASP A 49 -14.84 -3.72 -6.22
N THR A 50 -14.22 -4.33 -7.23
CA THR A 50 -14.78 -4.50 -8.57
C THR A 50 -14.15 -5.70 -9.27
N SER A 51 -14.91 -6.34 -10.18
CA SER A 51 -14.35 -7.36 -11.07
C SER A 51 -13.51 -6.72 -12.17
N LEU A 52 -12.54 -7.47 -12.72
CA LEU A 52 -11.73 -7.06 -13.86
C LEU A 52 -12.59 -6.65 -15.06
N LYS A 53 -13.65 -7.41 -15.35
CA LYS A 53 -14.58 -7.10 -16.45
C LYS A 53 -15.25 -5.74 -16.25
N LEU A 54 -15.85 -5.53 -15.08
CA LEU A 54 -16.56 -4.29 -14.76
C LEU A 54 -15.60 -3.09 -14.67
N PHE A 55 -14.38 -3.31 -14.17
CA PHE A 55 -13.33 -2.30 -14.14
C PHE A 55 -12.97 -1.82 -15.54
N ILE A 56 -12.82 -2.75 -16.50
CA ILE A 56 -12.45 -2.43 -17.88
C ILE A 56 -13.58 -1.76 -18.66
N GLU A 57 -14.82 -2.15 -18.39
CA GLU A 57 -16.02 -1.52 -18.95
C GLU A 57 -16.21 -0.09 -18.43
N LYS A 58 -15.89 0.16 -17.15
CA LYS A 58 -16.11 1.47 -16.52
C LYS A 58 -14.95 2.44 -16.64
N GLN A 59 -13.71 1.97 -16.75
CA GLN A 59 -12.59 2.86 -17.03
C GLN A 59 -12.76 3.47 -18.42
N ASN A 60 -12.52 4.77 -18.54
CA ASN A 60 -12.59 5.48 -19.81
C ASN A 60 -11.20 5.72 -20.43
N ALA A 61 -10.11 5.22 -19.81
CA ALA A 61 -8.74 5.49 -20.24
C ALA A 61 -8.47 5.01 -21.67
N THR A 62 -9.03 3.86 -22.06
CA THR A 62 -8.93 3.37 -23.45
C THR A 62 -9.80 4.17 -24.40
N LYS A 63 -11.03 4.51 -23.99
CA LYS A 63 -11.98 5.31 -24.79
C LYS A 63 -11.48 6.72 -25.07
N TYR A 64 -10.81 7.34 -24.10
CA TYR A 64 -10.21 8.67 -24.23
C TYR A 64 -8.80 8.65 -24.82
N GLY A 65 -8.29 7.48 -25.19
CA GLY A 65 -6.98 7.34 -25.82
C GLY A 65 -5.79 7.59 -24.88
N TYR A 66 -5.99 7.54 -23.57
CA TYR A 66 -4.94 7.68 -22.56
C TYR A 66 -4.12 6.40 -22.36
N ALA A 67 -4.69 5.24 -22.71
CA ALA A 67 -4.00 3.96 -22.67
C ALA A 67 -4.43 3.07 -23.84
N GLU A 68 -3.49 2.30 -24.37
CA GLU A 68 -3.69 1.34 -25.45
C GLU A 68 -3.66 -0.09 -24.91
N ILE A 69 -4.60 -0.92 -25.37
CA ILE A 69 -4.60 -2.36 -25.06
C ILE A 69 -3.58 -3.04 -25.98
N THR A 70 -2.51 -3.55 -25.39
CA THR A 70 -1.49 -4.32 -26.11
C THR A 70 -1.81 -5.82 -26.13
N LYS A 71 -2.55 -6.31 -25.13
CA LYS A 71 -3.01 -7.70 -25.07
C LYS A 71 -4.22 -7.81 -24.14
N GLN A 72 -5.23 -8.55 -24.55
CA GLN A 72 -6.41 -8.84 -23.74
C GLN A 72 -6.67 -10.34 -23.69
N THR A 73 -6.94 -10.84 -22.49
CA THR A 73 -7.34 -12.21 -22.21
C THR A 73 -8.39 -12.19 -21.10
N ASP A 74 -9.10 -13.29 -20.89
CA ASP A 74 -10.11 -13.39 -19.83
C ASP A 74 -9.54 -13.22 -18.41
N LYS A 75 -8.23 -13.47 -18.25
CA LYS A 75 -7.54 -13.42 -16.95
C LYS A 75 -6.85 -12.09 -16.67
N TYR A 76 -6.47 -11.36 -17.72
CA TYR A 76 -5.72 -10.12 -17.60
C TYR A 76 -5.76 -9.27 -18.85
N ILE A 77 -5.48 -7.98 -18.67
CA ILE A 77 -5.28 -7.03 -19.75
C ILE A 77 -3.93 -6.34 -19.56
N LYS A 78 -3.20 -6.22 -20.66
CA LYS A 78 -1.91 -5.54 -20.74
C LYS A 78 -2.10 -4.22 -21.47
N LEU A 79 -1.81 -3.14 -20.78
CA LEU A 79 -2.00 -1.78 -21.26
C LEU A 79 -0.64 -1.08 -21.40
N LYS A 80 -0.57 -0.15 -22.34
CA LYS A 80 0.53 0.79 -22.52
C LYS A 80 -0.03 2.20 -22.42
N ILE A 81 0.58 3.05 -21.61
CA ILE A 81 0.19 4.46 -21.55
C ILE A 81 0.58 5.18 -22.85
N THR A 82 -0.28 6.06 -23.32
CA THR A 82 -0.02 6.93 -24.48
C THR A 82 0.57 8.27 -24.02
N GLU A 83 1.05 9.08 -24.95
CA GLU A 83 1.54 10.42 -24.65
C GLU A 83 0.46 11.36 -24.12
N SER A 84 -0.78 11.23 -24.63
CA SER A 84 -1.94 11.94 -24.09
C SER A 84 -2.26 11.51 -22.66
N GLY A 85 -2.12 10.21 -22.33
CA GLY A 85 -2.28 9.70 -20.97
C GLY A 85 -1.21 10.21 -20.01
N ILE A 86 0.04 10.32 -20.45
CA ILE A 86 1.13 10.94 -19.67
C ILE A 86 0.82 12.41 -19.40
N THR A 87 0.31 13.13 -20.39
CA THR A 87 -0.06 14.54 -20.26
C THR A 87 -1.22 14.69 -19.29
N HIS A 88 -2.29 13.90 -19.45
CA HIS A 88 -3.44 13.90 -18.56
C HIS A 88 -3.04 13.63 -17.10
N PHE A 89 -2.14 12.66 -16.86
CA PHE A 89 -1.65 12.35 -15.52
C PHE A 89 -1.02 13.54 -14.78
N LYS A 90 -0.32 14.44 -15.50
CA LYS A 90 0.26 15.64 -14.88
C LYS A 90 -0.82 16.54 -14.24
N TYR A 91 -2.03 16.51 -14.79
CA TYR A 91 -3.18 17.28 -14.34
C TYR A 91 -4.14 16.50 -13.42
N ILE A 92 -3.90 15.20 -13.18
CA ILE A 92 -4.70 14.40 -12.23
C ILE A 92 -4.51 14.94 -10.81
N SER A 93 -5.64 15.06 -10.10
CA SER A 93 -5.68 15.45 -8.69
C SER A 93 -4.82 14.52 -7.83
N VAL A 94 -3.98 15.12 -6.98
CA VAL A 94 -3.06 14.39 -6.08
C VAL A 94 -3.78 13.36 -5.21
N LYS A 95 -5.08 13.58 -4.93
CA LYS A 95 -5.94 12.68 -4.15
C LYS A 95 -6.06 11.28 -4.75
N TYR A 96 -6.06 11.15 -6.07
CA TYR A 96 -6.30 9.89 -6.78
C TYR A 96 -5.03 9.25 -7.36
N ARG A 97 -3.87 9.89 -7.17
CA ARG A 97 -2.57 9.29 -7.54
C ARG A 97 -2.33 8.07 -6.65
N THR A 98 -2.12 6.90 -7.26
CA THR A 98 -1.68 5.71 -6.55
C THR A 98 -0.33 6.02 -5.91
N LYS A 99 -0.33 6.20 -4.58
CA LYS A 99 0.90 6.34 -3.81
C LYS A 99 1.63 5.01 -3.86
N SER A 100 2.50 4.84 -4.85
CA SER A 100 3.51 3.78 -4.81
C SER A 100 4.20 3.90 -3.44
N PRO A 101 4.18 2.87 -2.58
CA PRO A 101 4.90 2.93 -1.33
C PRO A 101 6.35 3.24 -1.70
N THR A 102 6.84 4.36 -1.19
CA THR A 102 8.23 4.78 -1.34
C THR A 102 9.14 3.64 -0.89
N PHE A 103 10.37 3.59 -1.39
CA PHE A 103 11.32 2.54 -1.02
C PHE A 103 11.40 2.32 0.50
N ILE A 104 11.41 3.41 1.27
CA ILE A 104 11.34 3.42 2.74
C ILE A 104 10.07 2.73 3.26
N LYS A 105 8.90 3.02 2.67
CA LYS A 105 7.62 2.40 3.05
C LYS A 105 7.52 0.93 2.64
N ARG A 106 8.22 0.51 1.58
CA ARG A 106 8.36 -0.92 1.24
C ARG A 106 9.24 -1.64 2.25
N ILE A 107 10.36 -1.03 2.65
CA ILE A 107 11.23 -1.55 3.71
C ILE A 107 10.43 -1.68 5.01
N SER A 108 9.69 -0.64 5.42
CA SER A 108 8.92 -0.70 6.66
C SER A 108 7.84 -1.78 6.65
N LEU A 109 7.15 -1.98 5.53
CA LEU A 109 6.19 -3.09 5.37
C LEU A 109 6.88 -4.46 5.38
N TYR A 110 8.09 -4.56 4.83
CA TYR A 110 8.87 -5.79 4.83
C TYR A 110 9.35 -6.13 6.25
N VAL A 111 9.87 -5.13 6.97
CA VAL A 111 10.24 -5.23 8.39
C VAL A 111 9.03 -5.63 9.24
N LEU A 112 7.86 -5.03 9.03
CA LEU A 112 6.62 -5.42 9.73
C LEU A 112 6.21 -6.86 9.46
N LYS A 113 6.32 -7.34 8.21
CA LYS A 113 6.07 -8.75 7.87
C LYS A 113 7.10 -9.68 8.51
N LEU A 114 8.37 -9.29 8.53
CA LEU A 114 9.44 -10.02 9.21
C LEU A 114 9.17 -10.09 10.71
N MET A 115 8.81 -8.98 11.34
CA MET A 115 8.44 -8.92 12.75
C MET A 115 7.26 -9.84 13.03
N ARG A 116 6.17 -9.82 12.24
CA ARG A 116 5.05 -10.75 12.46
C ARG A 116 5.45 -12.21 12.33
N LYS A 117 6.31 -12.55 11.37
CA LYS A 117 6.85 -13.91 11.21
C LYS A 117 7.76 -14.28 12.38
N PHE A 118 8.60 -13.36 12.84
CA PHE A 118 9.48 -13.55 13.99
C PHE A 118 8.68 -13.72 15.27
N TRP A 119 7.65 -12.90 15.50
CA TRP A 119 6.72 -13.03 16.61
C TRP A 119 5.97 -14.37 16.56
N SER A 120 5.47 -14.78 15.39
CA SER A 120 4.86 -16.10 15.22
C SER A 120 5.85 -17.24 15.51
N PHE A 121 7.09 -17.14 15.04
CA PHE A 121 8.15 -18.11 15.30
C PHE A 121 8.56 -18.14 16.77
N VAL A 122 8.65 -16.99 17.43
CA VAL A 122 8.89 -16.87 18.87
C VAL A 122 7.72 -17.47 19.63
N PHE A 123 6.47 -17.20 19.28
CA PHE A 123 5.30 -17.79 19.96
C PHE A 123 5.17 -19.31 19.74
N ILE A 124 5.58 -19.83 18.58
CA ILE A 124 5.57 -21.27 18.28
C ILE A 124 6.75 -21.99 18.95
N SER A 125 7.95 -21.39 18.95
CA SER A 125 9.14 -21.91 19.65
C SER A 125 9.04 -21.72 21.17
N ALA A 126 8.32 -20.71 21.63
CA ALA A 126 8.08 -20.37 23.02
C ALA A 126 7.47 -21.50 23.81
N ASN A 127 6.54 -22.24 23.22
CA ASN A 127 5.75 -23.18 23.99
C ASN A 127 6.57 -24.38 24.49
N ASN A 128 7.69 -24.72 23.84
CA ASN A 128 8.60 -25.77 24.30
C ASN A 128 10.00 -25.26 24.73
N ASN A 129 10.52 -24.18 24.14
CA ASN A 129 11.89 -23.73 24.40
C ASN A 129 12.02 -22.51 25.32
N ILE A 130 10.97 -21.71 25.60
CA ILE A 130 11.11 -20.56 26.51
C ILE A 130 11.41 -21.01 27.95
N LYS A 131 10.89 -22.17 28.37
CA LYS A 131 11.24 -22.73 29.68
C LYS A 131 12.73 -23.04 29.80
N ILE A 132 13.33 -23.60 28.74
CA ILE A 132 14.76 -23.95 28.67
C ILE A 132 15.62 -22.68 28.45
N MET A 133 15.12 -21.72 27.67
CA MET A 133 15.86 -20.51 27.32
C MET A 133 15.88 -19.48 28.47
N LEU A 134 14.83 -19.38 29.28
CA LEU A 134 14.82 -18.58 30.53
C LEU A 134 15.86 -19.06 31.55
N GLU A 135 16.22 -20.35 31.54
CA GLU A 135 17.28 -20.91 32.38
C GLU A 135 18.69 -20.71 31.78
N SER A 136 18.78 -20.41 30.47
CA SER A 136 20.06 -20.24 29.78
C SER A 136 20.73 -18.89 30.09
N GLY A 137 22.07 -18.87 30.19
CA GLY A 137 22.85 -17.66 30.49
C GLY A 137 22.64 -16.50 29.51
N TYR A 138 22.23 -16.78 28.27
CA TYR A 138 21.95 -15.77 27.25
C TYR A 138 20.69 -14.94 27.56
N ALA A 139 19.64 -15.53 28.15
CA ALA A 139 18.44 -14.78 28.54
C ALA A 139 18.72 -13.84 29.71
N LYS A 140 19.54 -14.28 30.68
CA LYS A 140 20.01 -13.42 31.78
C LYS A 140 20.84 -12.24 31.26
N LEU A 141 21.68 -12.47 30.25
CA LEU A 141 22.47 -11.42 29.61
C LEU A 141 21.60 -10.42 28.84
N ILE A 142 20.55 -10.88 28.14
CA ILE A 142 19.59 -10.00 27.46
C ILE A 142 18.78 -9.16 28.47
N ILE A 143 18.31 -9.77 29.56
CA ILE A 143 17.61 -9.06 30.64
C ILE A 143 18.54 -8.05 31.31
N PHE A 144 19.81 -8.42 31.52
CA PHE A 144 20.82 -7.50 32.07
C PHE A 144 21.08 -6.32 31.13
N ILE A 145 21.25 -6.55 29.83
CA ILE A 145 21.41 -5.47 28.84
C ILE A 145 20.17 -4.57 28.80
N MET A 146 18.96 -5.15 28.86
CA MET A 146 17.71 -4.39 28.92
C MET A 146 17.61 -3.55 30.20
N ALA A 147 18.05 -4.09 31.35
CA ALA A 147 18.09 -3.36 32.61
C ALA A 147 19.13 -2.23 32.59
N VAL A 148 20.31 -2.47 32.02
CA VAL A 148 21.37 -1.45 31.85
C VAL A 148 20.92 -0.36 30.89
N LEU A 149 20.30 -0.70 29.76
CA LEU A 149 19.70 0.27 28.85
C LEU A 149 18.59 1.07 29.52
N SER A 150 17.73 0.42 30.32
CA SER A 150 16.68 1.10 31.09
C SER A 150 17.25 2.02 32.19
N PHE A 151 18.43 1.69 32.73
CA PHE A 151 19.13 2.51 33.71
C PHE A 151 19.83 3.71 33.06
N ILE A 152 20.47 3.52 31.90
CA ILE A 152 21.11 4.59 31.12
C ILE A 152 20.06 5.55 30.57
N LEU A 153 18.93 5.03 30.08
CA LEU A 153 17.80 5.81 29.58
C LEU A 153 16.90 6.35 30.71
N LYS A 154 17.21 6.07 31.98
CA LYS A 154 16.36 6.45 33.13
C LYS A 154 16.16 7.96 33.21
N ASP A 155 17.17 8.75 32.86
CA ASP A 155 17.10 10.22 32.89
C ASP A 155 16.33 10.78 31.67
N GLU A 156 16.51 10.21 30.48
CA GLU A 156 15.74 10.62 29.28
C GLU A 156 14.26 10.22 29.37
N ILE A 157 13.96 9.03 29.90
CA ILE A 157 12.60 8.54 30.12
C ILE A 157 11.90 9.35 31.22
N ARG A 158 12.62 9.80 32.27
CA ARG A 158 12.07 10.71 33.29
C ARG A 158 11.61 12.03 32.68
N ILE A 159 12.40 12.62 31.79
CA ILE A 159 12.05 13.87 31.10
C ILE A 159 10.83 13.66 30.20
N LEU A 160 10.75 12.54 29.49
CA LEU A 160 9.62 12.21 28.62
C LEU A 160 8.31 11.96 29.40
N ILE A 161 8.38 11.29 30.56
CA ILE A 161 7.23 11.04 31.43
C ILE A 161 6.78 12.33 32.13
N PHE A 162 7.70 13.16 32.62
CA PHE A 162 7.36 14.45 33.25
C PHE A 162 6.67 15.41 32.26
N LYS A 163 7.14 15.43 31.00
CA LYS A 163 6.55 16.26 29.94
C LYS A 163 5.16 15.77 29.49
N TRP A 164 4.86 14.49 29.70
CA TRP A 164 3.55 13.92 29.42
C TRP A 164 2.55 14.15 30.57
N TRP A 165 3.04 14.24 31.81
CA TRP A 165 2.25 14.53 33.01
C TRP A 165 1.98 16.03 33.23
N SER A 166 2.78 16.93 32.64
CA SER A 166 2.60 18.38 32.74
C SER A 166 1.68 18.97 31.65
N LYS A 167 0.82 18.16 31.05
CA LYS A 167 -0.15 18.57 30.03
C LYS A 167 -1.52 18.02 30.39
#